data_AF-A0A3D3VB75-F1
#
_entry.id   AF-A0A3D3VB75-F1
#
_cell.length_a   1.000
_cell.length_b   1.000
_cell.length_c   1.000
_cell.angle_alpha   90.00
_cell.angle_beta   90.00
_cell.angle_gamma   90.00
#
_symmetry.space_group_name_H-M   'P 1'
#
loop_
_entity.id
_entity.type
_entity.pdbx_description
1 polymer ?
#
loop_
_entity_poly.entity_id
_entity_poly.type
_entity_poly.pdbx_seq_one_letter_code
_entity_poly.pdbx_strand_id
1 'polypeptide(L)' 'QNIDLMNLANFCRNCLSKWYKAAADAKGVDLDYEGARELIYGMPYAEWKEKYQTAATSEKLTKMKEKADH' A
#
# COMPACT_ATOMS: atom_id res chain seq x y z
N GLN A 1 -9.76 3.70 -0.53
CA GLN A 1 -8.94 2.58 -1.02
C GLN A 1 -7.50 3.03 -1.25
N ASN A 2 -6.53 2.13 -1.42
CA ASN A 2 -5.15 2.55 -1.74
C ASN A 2 -5.06 3.32 -3.06
N ILE A 3 -5.87 2.97 -4.06
CA ILE A 3 -5.92 3.68 -5.35
C ILE A 3 -6.33 5.16 -5.19
N ASP A 4 -7.21 5.48 -4.24
CA ASP A 4 -7.62 6.87 -3.98
C ASP A 4 -6.46 7.67 -3.39
N LEU A 5 -5.73 7.08 -2.45
CA LEU A 5 -4.55 7.69 -1.84
C LEU A 5 -3.43 7.89 -2.87
N MET A 6 -3.21 6.91 -3.75
CA MET A 6 -2.27 7.05 -4.87
C MET A 6 -2.69 8.19 -5.81
N ASN A 7 -3.96 8.22 -6.22
CA ASN A 7 -4.47 9.28 -7.11
C ASN A 7 -4.40 10.67 -6.48
N LEU A 8 -4.61 10.80 -5.17
CA LEU A 8 -4.61 12.10 -4.48
C LEU A 8 -3.20 12.54 -4.06
N ALA A 9 -2.50 11.70 -3.31
CA ALA A 9 -1.30 12.07 -2.56
C ALA A 9 -0.03 11.35 -3.05
N ASN A 10 -0.12 10.52 -4.10
CA ASN A 10 1.00 9.76 -4.67
C ASN A 10 1.67 8.76 -3.71
N PHE A 11 1.02 8.43 -2.60
CA PHE A 11 1.42 7.33 -1.73
C PHE A 11 0.17 6.65 -1.15
N CYS A 12 0.33 5.41 -0.68
CA CYS A 12 -0.73 4.69 0.01
C CYS A 12 -0.14 3.82 1.14
N ARG A 13 -0.99 3.03 1.81
CA ARG A 13 -0.57 2.12 2.90
C ARG A 13 0.55 1.18 2.48
N ASN A 14 0.52 0.66 1.25
CA ASN A 14 1.61 -0.19 0.74
C ASN A 14 2.94 0.56 0.59
N CYS A 15 2.92 1.87 0.30
CA CYS A 15 4.14 2.67 0.30
C CYS A 15 4.70 2.79 1.72
N LEU A 16 3.83 3.02 2.71
CA LEU A 16 4.22 3.03 4.12
C LEU A 16 4.84 1.70 4.54
N SER A 17 4.26 0.55 4.16
CA SER A 17 4.84 -0.77 4.44
C SER A 17 6.21 -0.95 3.79
N LYS A 18 6.42 -0.46 2.56
CA LYS A 18 7.73 -0.50 1.91
C LYS A 18 8.77 0.35 2.65
N TRP A 19 8.39 1.57 3.06
CA TRP A 19 9.28 2.45 3.81
C TRP A 19 9.59 1.91 5.20
N TYR A 20 8.60 1.29 5.85
CA TYR A 20 8.79 0.64 7.15
C TYR A 20 9.77 -0.53 7.06
N LYS A 21 9.61 -1.40 6.05
CA LYS A 21 10.58 -2.47 5.76
C LYS A 21 11.98 -1.90 5.50
N ALA A 22 12.11 -0.89 4.63
CA ALA A 22 13.41 -0.29 4.33
C ALA A 22 14.07 0.31 5.59
N ALA A 23 13.28 0.91 6.49
CA ALA A 23 13.78 1.42 7.77
C ALA A 23 14.18 0.28 8.74
N ALA A 24 13.47 -0.86 8.71
CA ALA A 24 13.84 -2.05 9.48
C ALA A 24 15.16 -2.65 8.96
N ASP A 25 15.29 -2.81 7.63
CA ASP A 25 16.53 -3.26 6.98
C ASP A 25 17.71 -2.35 7.38
N ALA A 26 17.54 -1.03 7.35
CA ALA A 26 18.57 -0.06 7.73
C ALA A 26 18.98 -0.14 9.21
N LYS A 27 18.11 -0.71 10.06
CA LYS A 27 18.37 -0.94 11.49
C LYS A 27 18.80 -2.37 11.79
N GLY A 28 18.95 -3.23 10.78
CA GLY A 28 19.27 -4.65 10.96
C GLY A 28 18.17 -5.45 11.66
N VAL A 29 16.92 -4.99 11.60
CA VAL A 29 15.76 -5.70 12.15
C VAL A 29 15.22 -6.63 11.08
N ASP A 30 15.13 -7.92 11.39
CA ASP A 30 14.51 -8.91 10.50
C ASP A 30 12.99 -8.70 10.46
N LEU A 31 12.53 -8.09 9.38
CA LEU A 31 11.13 -7.84 9.11
C LEU A 31 10.88 -7.98 7.60
N ASP A 32 10.05 -8.94 7.24
CA ASP A 32 9.64 -9.11 5.85
C ASP A 32 8.54 -8.10 5.46
N TYR A 33 8.20 -8.08 4.18
CA TYR A 33 7.19 -7.17 3.67
C TYR A 33 5.78 -7.50 4.18
N GLU A 34 5.48 -8.76 4.46
CA GLU A 34 4.18 -9.17 4.98
C GLU A 34 3.96 -8.67 6.40
N GLY A 35 4.95 -8.84 7.27
CA GLY A 35 4.95 -8.29 8.63
C GLY A 35 4.87 -6.77 8.62
N ALA A 36 5.61 -6.10 7.72
CA ALA A 36 5.47 -4.65 7.55
C ALA A 36 4.07 -4.23 7.08
N ARG A 37 3.38 -5.05 6.28
CA ARG A 37 1.97 -4.80 5.95
C ARG A 37 1.09 -5.04 7.16
N GLU A 38 1.25 -6.13 7.88
CA GLU A 38 0.45 -6.42 9.06
C GLU A 38 0.50 -5.29 10.10
N LEU A 39 1.69 -4.73 10.35
CA LEU A 39 1.86 -3.58 11.25
C LEU A 39 1.10 -2.32 10.77
N ILE A 40 1.11 -2.05 9.47
CA ILE A 40 0.45 -0.87 8.89
C ILE A 40 -1.06 -1.04 8.75
N TYR A 41 -1.53 -2.26 8.47
CA TYR A 41 -2.95 -2.58 8.27
C TYR A 41 -3.66 -3.01 9.57
N GLY A 42 -2.90 -3.32 10.63
CA GLY A 42 -3.41 -3.81 11.91
C GLY A 42 -3.94 -5.25 11.88
N MET A 43 -3.73 -5.97 10.78
CA MET A 43 -4.13 -7.36 10.54
C MET A 43 -3.40 -7.90 9.28
N PRO A 44 -3.36 -9.22 9.05
CA PRO A 44 -2.79 -9.78 7.84
C PRO A 44 -3.37 -9.14 6.58
N TYR A 45 -2.52 -8.75 5.64
CA TYR A 45 -2.95 -8.02 4.44
C TYR A 45 -3.98 -8.81 3.61
N ALA A 46 -3.86 -10.13 3.56
CA ALA A 46 -4.82 -11.00 2.88
C ALA A 46 -6.22 -10.88 3.49
N GLU A 47 -6.33 -10.88 4.82
CA GLU A 47 -7.58 -10.71 5.55
C GLU A 47 -8.16 -9.30 5.35
N TRP A 48 -7.31 -8.27 5.42
CA TRP A 48 -7.75 -6.90 5.14
C TRP A 48 -8.30 -6.76 3.72
N LYS A 49 -7.63 -7.40 2.74
CA LYS A 49 -8.04 -7.39 1.34
C LYS A 49 -9.41 -8.03 1.16
N GLU A 50 -9.66 -9.17 1.79
CA GLU A 50 -10.95 -9.85 1.74
C GLU A 50 -12.08 -9.01 2.38
N LYS A 51 -11.81 -8.41 3.54
CA LYS A 51 -12.83 -7.68 4.32
C LYS A 51 -13.12 -6.27 3.82
N TYR A 52 -12.10 -5.57 3.31
CA TYR A 52 -12.16 -4.12 3.11
C TYR A 52 -11.71 -3.63 1.74
N GLN A 53 -11.02 -4.45 0.93
CA GLN A 53 -10.61 -4.01 -0.40
C GLN A 53 -11.79 -4.08 -1.37
N THR A 54 -12.15 -2.92 -1.92
CA THR A 54 -13.18 -2.83 -2.97
C THR A 54 -12.52 -2.74 -4.35
N ALA A 55 -13.20 -3.23 -5.37
CA ALA A 55 -12.77 -3.06 -6.75
C ALA A 55 -12.59 -1.58 -7.09
N ALA A 56 -11.52 -1.27 -7.85
CA ALA A 56 -11.32 0.06 -8.38
C ALA A 56 -12.27 0.30 -9.56
N THR A 57 -12.91 1.47 -9.61
CA THR A 57 -13.69 1.88 -10.77
C THR A 57 -12.79 2.20 -11.95
N SER A 58 -13.32 2.11 -13.17
CA SER A 58 -12.58 2.45 -14.39
C SER A 58 -11.99 3.87 -14.33
N GLU A 59 -12.74 4.84 -13.80
CA GLU A 59 -12.27 6.22 -13.64
C GLU A 59 -11.03 6.33 -12.75
N LYS A 60 -11.01 5.61 -11.61
CA LYS A 60 -9.87 5.61 -10.70
C LYS A 60 -8.65 4.95 -11.32
N LEU A 61 -8.85 3.91 -12.13
CA LEU A 61 -7.78 3.26 -12.89
C LEU A 61 -7.21 4.18 -13.97
N THR A 62 -8.06 4.91 -14.70
CA THR A 62 -7.63 5.89 -15.71
C THR A 62 -6.79 6.99 -15.08
N LYS A 63 -7.27 7.63 -14.00
CA LYS A 63 -6.50 8.65 -13.27
C LYS A 63 -5.14 8.16 -12.79
N MET A 64 -5.05 6.89 -12.36
CA MET A 64 -3.78 6.31 -11.93
C MET A 64 -2.82 6.06 -13.09
N LYS A 65 -3.33 5.68 -14.27
CA LYS A 65 -2.52 5.54 -15.49
C LYS A 65 -2.00 6.89 -15.96
N GLU A 66 -2.87 7.90 -16.07
CA GLU A 66 -2.49 9.26 -16.48
C GLU A 66 -1.38 9.84 -15.60
N LYS A 67 -1.43 9.60 -14.28
CA LYS A 67 -0.38 10.01 -13.35
C LYS A 67 0.92 9.21 -13.45
N ALA A 68 0.89 7.98 -13.96
CA ALA A 68 2.09 7.16 -14.13
C ALA A 68 2.87 7.52 -15.40
N ASP A 69 2.20 8.14 -16.38
CA ASP A 69 2.75 8.54 -17.67
C ASP A 69 3.37 9.95 -17.66
N HIS A 70 3.48 10.60 -16.49
CA HIS A 70 4.08 11.93 -16.27
C HIS A 70 5.20 11.83 -15.25
#